data_AF-A0A381I5Z9-F1
#
_entry.id   AF-A0A381I5Z9-F1
#
_cell.length_a   1.000
_cell.length_b   1.000
_cell.length_c   1.000
_cell.angle_alpha   90.00
_cell.angle_beta   90.00
_cell.angle_gamma   90.00
#
_symmetry.space_group_name_H-M   'P 1'
#
loop_
_entity.id
_entity.type
_entity.pdbx_description
1 polymer ?
#
loop_
_entity_poly.entity_id
_entity_poly.type
_entity_poly.pdbx_seq_one_letter_code
_entity_poly.pdbx_strand_id
1 'polypeptide(L)'
;MFIGEVQRVGEYEEACKACGDCELGWTGGICPVTMCAKGLMNGACGGAKNGKCEVNSENDCAWIKIYERLEAIGQLDNLAEIRPPKDYSKQNNPRSLSAKKKKEAAANS
;
A
#
# COMPACT_ATOMS: atom_id res chain seq x y z
N MET A 1 13.06 5.70 6.82
CA MET A 1 13.03 4.47 7.65
C MET A 1 12.69 3.33 6.72
N PHE A 2 13.54 2.31 6.64
CA PHE A 2 13.28 1.10 5.85
C PHE A 2 12.64 0.06 6.78
N ILE A 3 11.42 -0.37 6.46
CA ILE A 3 10.74 -1.46 7.17
C ILE A 3 10.67 -2.60 6.17
N GLY A 4 11.51 -3.60 6.36
CA GLY A 4 11.67 -4.70 5.42
C GLY A 4 11.44 -6.07 6.03
N GLU A 5 11.25 -7.03 5.14
CA GLU A 5 11.23 -8.46 5.44
C GLU A 5 12.50 -9.14 4.90
N VAL A 6 12.88 -10.26 5.51
CA VAL A 6 14.06 -11.04 5.10
C VAL A 6 13.62 -12.10 4.11
N GLN A 7 14.00 -11.95 2.84
CA GLN A 7 13.78 -13.01 1.83
C GLN A 7 14.80 -14.14 1.99
N ARG A 8 16.08 -13.78 2.18
CA ARG A 8 17.18 -14.69 2.55
C ARG A 8 18.27 -13.94 3.29
N VAL A 9 19.22 -14.67 3.88
CA VAL A 9 20.37 -14.06 4.55
C VAL A 9 21.11 -13.14 3.56
N GLY A 10 21.12 -11.83 3.87
CA GLY A 10 21.71 -10.80 3.01
C GLY A 10 20.77 -10.17 1.98
N GLU A 11 19.52 -10.60 1.88
CA GLU A 11 18.51 -10.01 0.99
C GLU A 11 17.27 -9.59 1.75
N TYR A 12 16.92 -8.32 1.58
CA TYR A 12 15.83 -7.67 2.28
C TYR A 12 14.95 -6.96 1.27
N GLU A 13 13.64 -7.09 1.43
CA GLU A 13 12.66 -6.39 0.62
C GLU A 13 11.86 -5.42 1.47
N GLU A 14 11.43 -4.31 0.88
CA GLU A 14 10.65 -3.31 1.61
C GLU A 14 9.20 -3.79 1.81
N ALA A 15 8.85 -4.09 3.05
CA ALA A 15 7.52 -4.57 3.41
C ALA A 15 6.53 -3.42 3.70
N CYS A 16 6.99 -2.27 4.21
CA CYS A 16 6.10 -1.18 4.61
C CYS A 16 6.73 0.22 4.49
N LYS A 17 5.97 1.19 3.94
CA LYS A 17 6.34 2.62 3.94
C LYS A 17 6.00 3.37 5.23
N ALA A 18 5.28 2.74 6.16
CA ALA A 18 4.70 3.40 7.34
C ALA A 18 3.93 4.69 6.99
N CYS A 19 3.05 4.62 5.99
CA CYS A 19 2.31 5.76 5.45
C CYS A 19 1.16 6.27 6.33
N GLY A 20 0.91 5.67 7.52
CA GLY A 20 -0.06 6.16 8.50
C GLY A 20 -1.52 5.77 8.23
N ASP A 21 -1.88 5.51 6.98
CA ASP A 21 -3.17 4.93 6.57
C ASP A 21 -2.94 3.65 5.77
N CYS A 22 -3.56 2.54 6.14
CA CYS A 22 -3.20 1.22 5.63
C CYS A 22 -4.21 0.71 4.59
N GLU A 23 -3.72 0.34 3.40
CA GLU A 23 -4.57 -0.14 2.30
C GLU A 23 -4.73 -1.68 2.28
N LEU A 24 -3.99 -2.40 3.10
CA LEU A 24 -3.91 -3.87 3.06
C LEU A 24 -5.27 -4.56 3.22
N GLY A 25 -6.19 -3.93 3.95
CA GLY A 25 -7.49 -4.51 4.26
C GLY A 25 -8.34 -4.79 3.02
N TRP A 26 -8.31 -3.90 2.03
CA TRP A 26 -9.13 -4.03 0.83
C TRP A 26 -8.37 -4.57 -0.37
N THR A 27 -7.03 -4.50 -0.36
CA THR A 27 -6.17 -5.04 -1.43
C THR A 27 -5.78 -6.50 -1.22
N GLY A 28 -6.44 -7.21 -0.31
CA GLY A 28 -6.20 -8.64 -0.07
C GLY A 28 -4.85 -8.94 0.59
N GLY A 29 -4.28 -7.98 1.33
CA GLY A 29 -3.01 -8.14 2.03
C GLY A 29 -1.77 -7.77 1.21
N ILE A 30 -1.93 -7.20 0.01
CA ILE A 30 -0.81 -6.75 -0.83
C ILE A 30 -0.77 -5.23 -0.84
N CYS A 31 0.33 -4.62 -0.39
CA CYS A 31 0.43 -3.17 -0.27
C CYS A 31 0.65 -2.52 -1.66
N PRO A 32 -0.29 -1.70 -2.17
CA PRO A 32 -0.14 -1.07 -3.48
C PRO A 32 0.92 0.05 -3.47
N VAL A 33 1.35 0.52 -2.29
CA VAL A 33 2.34 1.60 -2.16
C VAL A 33 3.78 1.08 -2.21
N THR A 34 4.07 -0.06 -1.57
CA THR A 34 5.42 -0.65 -1.57
C THR A 34 5.64 -1.54 -2.79
N MET A 35 4.64 -2.34 -3.17
CA MET A 35 4.78 -3.32 -4.25
C MET A 35 4.69 -2.70 -5.65
N CYS A 36 4.03 -1.54 -5.79
CA CYS A 36 3.97 -0.83 -7.06
C CYS A 36 5.12 0.17 -7.16
N ALA A 37 5.94 0.07 -8.20
CA ALA A 37 7.02 1.04 -8.47
C ALA A 37 6.52 2.50 -8.55
N LYS A 38 5.25 2.70 -8.91
CA LYS A 38 4.59 4.02 -9.00
C LYS A 38 3.76 4.38 -7.76
N GLY A 39 3.61 3.47 -6.80
CA GLY A 39 2.81 3.67 -5.59
C GLY A 39 1.34 4.00 -5.85
N LEU A 40 0.76 3.52 -6.96
CA LEU A 40 -0.62 3.86 -7.35
C LEU A 40 -1.63 3.15 -6.46
N MET A 41 -2.63 3.90 -5.97
CA MET A 41 -3.67 3.40 -5.07
C MET A 41 -5.02 3.19 -5.75
N ASN A 42 -5.24 3.81 -6.91
CA ASN A 42 -6.53 3.83 -7.60
C ASN A 42 -6.54 2.90 -8.83
N GLY A 43 -5.88 1.75 -8.73
CA GLY A 43 -5.82 0.76 -9.79
C GLY A 43 -4.52 0.74 -10.61
N ALA A 44 -4.48 -0.18 -11.57
CA ALA A 44 -3.30 -0.45 -12.39
C ALA A 44 -2.96 0.71 -13.32
N CYS A 45 -1.66 0.91 -13.60
CA CYS A 45 -1.19 1.93 -14.54
C CYS A 45 -1.37 1.59 -16.03
N GLY A 46 -1.88 0.40 -16.37
CA GLY A 46 -1.94 -0.10 -17.75
C GLY A 46 -0.62 -0.56 -18.36
N GLY A 47 0.52 -0.30 -17.69
CA GLY A 47 1.85 -0.61 -18.18
C GLY A 47 2.34 -2.05 -18.03
N ALA A 48 1.59 -2.88 -17.31
CA ALA A 48 2.07 -4.23 -17.00
C ALA A 48 2.19 -5.09 -18.28
N LYS A 49 3.30 -5.82 -18.41
CA LYS A 49 3.55 -6.73 -19.53
C LYS A 49 3.86 -8.12 -19.02
N ASN A 50 3.12 -9.13 -19.48
CA ASN A 50 3.29 -10.53 -19.06
C ASN A 50 3.29 -10.70 -17.51
N GLY A 51 2.42 -9.97 -16.80
CA GLY A 51 2.38 -10.02 -15.33
C GLY A 51 3.45 -9.17 -14.61
N LYS A 52 4.41 -8.59 -15.33
CA LYS A 52 5.55 -7.83 -14.78
C LYS A 52 5.35 -6.31 -14.87
N CYS A 53 6.04 -5.58 -14.01
CA CYS A 53 6.03 -4.11 -14.00
C CYS A 53 6.79 -3.54 -15.21
N GLU A 54 6.31 -2.42 -15.77
CA GLU A 54 7.02 -1.70 -16.85
C GLU A 54 8.31 -1.03 -16.38
N VAL A 55 8.39 -0.61 -15.11
CA VAL A 55 9.56 0.11 -14.58
C VAL A 55 10.71 -0.86 -14.29
N ASN A 56 10.39 -2.07 -13.83
CA ASN A 56 11.35 -3.12 -13.55
C ASN A 56 10.72 -4.48 -13.88
N SER A 57 11.26 -5.17 -14.89
CA SER A 57 10.75 -6.46 -15.37
C SER A 57 10.94 -7.61 -14.39
N GLU A 58 11.84 -7.48 -13.41
CA GLU A 58 12.01 -8.48 -12.36
C GLU A 58 10.80 -8.48 -11.41
N ASN A 59 10.20 -7.30 -11.19
CA ASN A 59 9.11 -7.11 -10.25
C ASN A 59 7.76 -7.56 -10.85
N ASP A 60 7.01 -8.35 -10.08
CA ASP A 60 5.61 -8.62 -10.39
C ASP A 60 4.78 -7.33 -10.29
N CYS A 61 3.76 -7.21 -11.16
CA CYS A 61 2.84 -6.09 -11.07
C CYS A 61 1.95 -6.23 -9.83
N ALA A 62 2.10 -5.31 -8.87
CA ALA A 62 1.30 -5.27 -7.65
C ALA A 62 -0.21 -5.41 -7.90
N TRP A 63 -0.76 -4.71 -8.90
CA TRP A 63 -2.20 -4.72 -9.18
C TRP A 63 -2.69 -6.02 -9.80
N ILE A 64 -1.86 -6.72 -10.57
CA ILE A 64 -2.19 -8.06 -11.04
C ILE A 64 -2.21 -9.01 -9.84
N LYS A 65 -1.22 -8.93 -8.94
CA LYS A 65 -1.18 -9.73 -7.72
C LYS A 65 -2.36 -9.45 -6.77
N ILE A 66 -2.76 -8.19 -6.63
CA ILE A 66 -3.96 -7.80 -5.87
C ILE A 66 -5.21 -8.43 -6.50
N TYR A 67 -5.37 -8.33 -7.83
CA TYR A 67 -6.51 -8.94 -8.53
C TYR A 67 -6.56 -10.46 -8.32
N GLU A 68 -5.46 -11.17 -8.60
CA GLU A 68 -5.35 -12.62 -8.41
C GLU A 68 -5.70 -13.03 -6.97
N ARG A 69 -5.22 -12.25 -5.99
CA ARG A 69 -5.48 -12.52 -4.58
C ARG A 69 -6.94 -12.29 -4.20
N LEU A 70 -7.55 -11.19 -4.67
CA LEU A 70 -8.95 -10.87 -4.41
C LEU A 70 -9.90 -11.85 -5.08
N GLU A 71 -9.58 -12.29 -6.29
CA GLU A 71 -10.30 -13.37 -6.99
C GLU A 71 -10.25 -14.66 -6.20
N ALA A 72 -9.07 -15.06 -5.71
CA ALA A 72 -8.89 -16.28 -4.92
C ALA A 72 -9.67 -16.30 -3.59
N ILE A 73 -9.97 -15.14 -3.00
CA ILE A 73 -10.74 -15.02 -1.75
C ILE A 73 -12.19 -14.56 -1.97
N GLY A 74 -12.62 -14.40 -3.22
CA GLY A 74 -13.99 -13.99 -3.57
C GLY A 74 -14.34 -12.56 -3.17
N GLN A 75 -13.37 -11.64 -3.16
CA GLN A 75 -13.53 -10.23 -2.76
C GLN A 75 -13.24 -9.24 -3.90
N LEU A 76 -13.53 -9.61 -5.15
CA LEU A 76 -13.30 -8.72 -6.31
C LEU A 76 -14.10 -7.43 -6.26
N ASP A 77 -15.25 -7.42 -5.57
CA ASP A 77 -16.07 -6.22 -5.36
C ASP A 77 -15.28 -5.06 -4.72
N ASN A 78 -14.22 -5.37 -3.96
CA ASN A 78 -13.34 -4.36 -3.41
C ASN A 78 -12.72 -3.47 -4.51
N LEU A 79 -12.47 -3.98 -5.72
CA LEU A 79 -11.91 -3.18 -6.82
C LEU A 79 -12.93 -2.23 -7.45
N ALA A 80 -14.23 -2.49 -7.31
CA ALA A 80 -15.30 -1.65 -7.84
C ALA A 80 -15.67 -0.49 -6.91
N GLU A 81 -15.30 -0.58 -5.62
CA GLU A 81 -15.59 0.46 -4.64
C GLU A 81 -14.76 1.72 -4.87
N ILE A 82 -15.45 2.87 -4.94
CA ILE A 82 -14.81 4.18 -5.03
C ILE A 82 -14.30 4.58 -3.64
N ARG A 83 -12.99 4.66 -3.48
CA ARG A 83 -12.34 5.08 -2.23
C ARG A 83 -11.89 6.54 -2.29
N PRO A 84 -11.97 7.28 -1.17
CA PRO A 84 -11.44 8.63 -1.12
C PRO A 84 -9.93 8.64 -1.36
N PRO A 85 -9.38 9.77 -1.84
CA PRO A 85 -7.93 9.95 -1.90
C PRO A 85 -7.30 9.75 -0.53
N LYS A 86 -6.18 9.03 -0.50
CA LYS A 86 -5.43 8.81 0.73
C LYS A 86 -4.96 10.12 1.34
N ASP A 87 -5.15 10.25 2.65
CA ASP A 87 -4.67 11.37 3.43
C ASP A 87 -3.22 11.17 3.86
N TYR A 88 -2.29 11.72 3.07
CA TYR A 88 -0.86 11.68 3.36
C TYR A 88 -0.43 12.57 4.55
N SER A 89 -1.29 13.48 5.05
CA SER A 89 -0.97 14.27 6.23
C SER A 89 -0.81 13.41 7.50
N LYS A 90 -1.41 12.22 7.51
CA LYS A 90 -1.25 11.21 8.57
C LYS A 90 0.13 10.58 8.60
N GLN A 91 0.90 10.69 7.51
CA GLN A 91 2.29 10.24 7.43
C GLN A 91 3.22 11.27 8.12
N ASN A 92 3.10 11.38 9.44
CA ASN A 92 3.98 12.26 10.20
C ASN A 92 5.36 11.63 10.35
N ASN A 93 6.42 12.36 9.97
CA ASN A 93 7.79 11.98 10.27
C ASN A 93 8.64 13.25 10.52
N PRO A 94 9.31 13.40 11.69
CA PRO A 94 9.33 12.49 12.84
C PRO A 94 7.97 12.44 13.57
N ARG A 95 7.57 11.25 14.03
CA ARG A 95 6.34 11.08 14.80
C ARG A 95 6.53 11.58 16.22
N SER A 96 5.62 12.43 16.68
CA SER A 96 5.49 12.79 18.10
C SER A 96 4.04 12.56 18.54
N LEU A 97 3.86 11.86 19.65
CA LEU A 97 2.57 11.62 20.26
C LEU A 97 2.53 12.36 21.60
N SER A 98 1.62 13.32 21.73
CA SER A 98 1.34 13.99 23.01
C SER A 98 -0.12 13.77 23.36
N ALA A 99 -0.37 13.23 24.56
CA ALA A 99 -1.72 12.99 25.06
C ALA A 99 -2.56 14.28 25.15
N LYS A 100 -1.92 15.46 25.26
CA LYS A 100 -2.61 16.77 25.26
C LYS A 100 -3.15 17.14 23.87
N LYS A 101 -2.37 16.93 22.81
CA LYS A 101 -2.76 17.26 21.41
C LYS A 101 -3.92 16.41 20.88
N LYS A 102 -4.11 15.20 21.40
CA LYS A 102 -5.16 14.27 20.94
C LYS A 102 -6.58 14.74 21.31
N LYS A 103 -6.73 15.50 22.40
CA LYS A 103 -8.03 16.08 22.82
C LYS A 103 -8.46 17.26 21.94
N GLU A 104 -7.52 18.07 21.45
CA GLU A 104 -7.82 19.24 20.61
C GLU A 104 -8.27 18.84 19.20
N ALA A 105 -7.66 17.80 18.60
CA ALA A 105 -8.06 17.31 17.28
C ALA A 105 -9.46 16.65 17.29
N ALA A 106 -9.80 15.92 18.36
CA ALA A 106 -11.11 15.27 18.52
C ALA A 106 -12.25 16.25 18.87
N ALA A 107 -11.93 17.47 19.30
CA ALA A 107 -12.92 18.50 19.65
C ALA A 107 -13.28 19.44 18.48
N ASN A 108 -12.51 19.40 17.39
CA ASN A 108 -12.70 20.24 16.19
C ASN A 108 -13.12 19.44 14.94
N SER A 109 -13.58 18.19 15.12
CA SER A 109 -14.12 17.32 14.07
C SER A 109 -15.62 17.11 14.26
#